data_AF-A0A2N8LAI5-F1
#
_entry.id   AF-A0A2N8LAI5-F1
#
_cell.length_a   1.000
_cell.length_b   1.000
_cell.length_c   1.000
_cell.angle_alpha   90.00
_cell.angle_beta   90.00
_cell.angle_gamma   90.00
#
_symmetry.space_group_name_H-M   'P 1'
#
loop_
_entity.id
_entity.type
_entity.pdbx_description
1 polymer ?
#
loop_
_entity_poly.entity_id
_entity_poly.type
_entity_poly.pdbx_seq_one_letter_code
_entity_poly.pdbx_strand_id
1 'polypeptide(L)'
;MSRYSTQVFYEFTDEEVSKFIEVNRLVNKTNNLDQAIKQVWGNLDTQLEQDSKEMIAELKEEFLAYQKKSLSLIHTLNQNDRFLSQRLTTLSERLDQLEEEKDKGFLSKWKK
;
A
#
# COMPACT_ATOMS: atom_id res chain seq x y z
N MET A 1 35.39 -42.86 -16.20
CA MET A 1 34.56 -41.66 -15.97
C MET A 1 33.62 -41.49 -17.16
N SER A 2 32.46 -42.15 -17.16
CA SER A 2 31.47 -41.99 -18.25
C SER A 2 30.55 -40.82 -17.90
N ARG A 3 30.56 -39.77 -18.73
CA ARG A 3 29.64 -38.63 -18.62
C ARG A 3 28.35 -38.98 -19.36
N TYR A 4 27.46 -39.73 -18.71
CA TYR A 4 26.08 -39.83 -19.19
C TYR A 4 25.35 -38.56 -18.73
N SER A 5 25.04 -37.63 -19.64
CA SER A 5 24.03 -36.62 -19.33
C SER A 5 22.68 -37.33 -19.36
N THR A 6 22.11 -37.57 -18.20
CA THR A 6 20.72 -38.05 -18.10
C THR A 6 19.84 -36.96 -18.68
N GLN A 7 19.40 -37.14 -19.92
CA GLN A 7 18.44 -36.23 -20.55
C GLN A 7 17.12 -36.44 -19.80
N VAL A 8 16.80 -35.51 -18.91
CA VAL A 8 15.54 -35.51 -18.18
C VAL A 8 14.47 -35.10 -19.18
N PHE A 9 13.65 -36.06 -19.59
CA PHE A 9 12.48 -35.76 -20.41
C PHE A 9 11.37 -35.25 -19.50
N TYR A 10 10.67 -34.20 -19.95
CA TYR A 10 9.45 -33.76 -19.29
C TYR A 10 8.38 -34.84 -19.49
N GLU A 11 7.86 -35.39 -18.38
CA GLU A 11 6.76 -36.33 -18.39
C GLU A 11 5.46 -35.55 -18.20
N PHE A 12 4.60 -35.56 -19.21
CA PHE A 12 3.30 -34.90 -19.13
C PHE A 12 2.43 -35.62 -18.10
N THR A 13 1.75 -34.83 -17.29
CA THR A 13 0.74 -35.33 -16.36
C THR A 13 -0.49 -35.83 -17.12
N ASP A 14 -1.25 -36.74 -16.51
CA ASP A 14 -2.51 -37.23 -17.08
C ASP A 14 -3.50 -36.10 -17.39
N GLU A 15 -3.48 -35.03 -16.59
CA GLU A 15 -4.30 -33.84 -16.80
C GLU A 15 -3.89 -33.07 -18.05
N GLU A 16 -2.58 -32.83 -18.25
CA GLU A 16 -2.08 -32.16 -19.45
C GLU A 16 -2.40 -32.96 -20.71
N VAL A 17 -2.18 -34.29 -20.68
CA VAL A 17 -2.53 -35.18 -21.79
C VAL A 17 -4.03 -35.12 -22.09
N SER A 18 -4.88 -35.12 -21.07
CA SER A 18 -6.33 -35.03 -21.23
C SER A 18 -6.76 -33.70 -21.88
N LYS A 19 -6.16 -32.58 -21.45
CA LYS A 19 -6.40 -31.25 -22.05
C LYS A 19 -5.97 -31.20 -23.51
N PHE A 20 -4.82 -31.80 -23.86
CA PHE A 20 -4.37 -31.89 -25.26
C PHE A 20 -5.34 -32.69 -26.13
N ILE A 21 -5.83 -33.84 -25.65
CA ILE A 21 -6.82 -34.66 -26.37
C ILE A 21 -8.12 -33.86 -26.58
N GLU A 22 -8.57 -33.14 -25.56
CA GLU A 22 -9.79 -32.35 -25.64
C GLU A 22 -9.69 -31.21 -26.65
N VAL A 23 -8.55 -30.50 -26.69
CA VAL A 23 -8.30 -29.45 -27.70
C VAL A 23 -8.36 -30.04 -29.10
N ASN A 24 -7.69 -31.16 -29.33
CA ASN A 24 -7.72 -31.82 -30.65
C ASN A 24 -9.15 -32.20 -31.06
N ARG A 25 -9.96 -32.71 -30.11
CA ARG A 25 -11.38 -33.00 -30.34
C ARG A 25 -12.18 -31.74 -30.72
N LEU A 26 -11.95 -30.64 -30.02
CA LEU A 26 -12.65 -29.37 -30.28
C LEU A 26 -12.23 -28.76 -31.62
N VAL A 27 -10.94 -28.77 -31.94
CA VAL A 27 -10.41 -28.29 -33.22
C VAL A 27 -11.02 -29.04 -34.39
N ASN A 28 -11.09 -30.38 -34.30
CA ASN A 28 -11.71 -31.18 -35.36
C ASN A 28 -13.21 -30.90 -35.55
N LYS A 29 -13.88 -30.37 -34.52
CA LYS A 29 -15.31 -30.00 -34.57
C LYS A 29 -15.54 -28.58 -35.08
N THR A 30 -14.71 -27.62 -34.67
CA THR A 30 -14.93 -26.18 -34.91
C THR A 30 -14.05 -25.61 -36.01
N ASN A 31 -13.00 -26.32 -36.41
CA ASN A 31 -11.91 -25.84 -37.28
C ASN A 31 -11.30 -24.51 -36.79
N ASN A 32 -11.31 -24.28 -35.47
CA ASN A 32 -10.79 -23.06 -34.85
C ASN A 32 -9.93 -23.40 -33.62
N LEU A 33 -8.61 -23.33 -33.80
CA LEU A 33 -7.61 -23.64 -32.77
C LEU A 33 -7.63 -22.65 -31.61
N ASP A 34 -7.74 -21.35 -31.89
CA ASP A 34 -7.75 -20.30 -30.86
C ASP A 34 -8.93 -20.47 -29.89
N GLN A 35 -10.12 -20.72 -30.45
CA GLN A 35 -11.32 -20.95 -29.63
C GLN A 35 -11.21 -22.24 -28.80
N ALA A 36 -10.66 -23.32 -29.37
CA ALA A 36 -10.48 -24.58 -28.66
C ALA A 36 -9.48 -24.44 -27.50
N ILE A 37 -8.36 -23.73 -27.73
CA ILE A 37 -7.37 -23.43 -26.69
C ILE A 37 -8.02 -22.62 -25.56
N LYS A 38 -8.73 -21.54 -25.89
CA LYS A 38 -9.41 -20.69 -24.90
C LYS A 38 -10.48 -21.42 -24.10
N GLN A 39 -11.12 -22.43 -24.68
CA GLN A 39 -12.12 -23.24 -23.97
C GLN A 39 -11.50 -24.20 -22.95
N VAL A 40 -10.34 -24.77 -23.25
CA VAL A 40 -9.69 -25.78 -22.39
C VAL A 40 -8.77 -25.17 -21.34
N TRP A 41 -8.01 -24.14 -21.72
CA TRP A 41 -7.06 -23.48 -20.83
C TRP A 41 -7.54 -22.12 -20.32
N GLY A 42 -8.73 -21.68 -20.73
CA GLY A 42 -9.22 -20.34 -20.43
C GLY A 42 -8.59 -19.29 -21.35
N ASN A 43 -9.15 -18.08 -21.31
CA ASN A 43 -8.59 -16.95 -22.02
C ASN A 43 -7.70 -16.13 -21.06
N LEU A 44 -6.39 -16.27 -21.26
CA LEU A 44 -5.37 -15.60 -20.45
C LEU A 44 -5.53 -14.07 -20.45
N ASP A 45 -5.94 -13.48 -21.57
CA ASP A 45 -6.12 -12.02 -21.65
C ASP A 45 -7.25 -11.57 -20.72
N THR A 46 -8.38 -12.29 -20.71
CA THR A 46 -9.50 -11.96 -19.81
C THR A 46 -9.17 -12.22 -18.35
N GLN A 47 -8.39 -13.26 -18.04
CA GLN A 47 -7.95 -13.52 -16.67
C GLN A 47 -7.03 -12.40 -16.18
N LEU A 48 -6.03 -12.02 -17.00
CA LEU A 48 -5.12 -10.93 -16.68
C LEU A 48 -5.85 -9.60 -16.51
N GLU A 49 -6.84 -9.31 -17.34
CA GLU A 49 -7.67 -8.11 -17.18
C GLU A 49 -8.45 -8.11 -15.86
N GLN A 50 -8.98 -9.27 -15.46
CA GLN A 50 -9.73 -9.40 -14.20
C GLN A 50 -8.80 -9.26 -12.99
N ASP A 51 -7.68 -9.98 -12.98
CA ASP A 51 -6.67 -9.91 -11.92
C ASP A 51 -6.13 -8.48 -11.77
N SER A 52 -5.92 -7.79 -12.89
CA SER A 52 -5.50 -6.39 -12.91
C SER A 52 -6.55 -5.46 -12.29
N LYS A 53 -7.84 -5.67 -12.60
CA LYS A 53 -8.93 -4.89 -11.98
C LYS A 53 -9.01 -5.10 -10.48
N GLU A 54 -8.85 -6.34 -10.03
CA GLU A 54 -8.86 -6.70 -8.61
C GLU A 54 -7.68 -6.05 -7.88
N MET A 55 -6.47 -6.19 -8.41
CA MET A 55 -5.26 -5.57 -7.84
C MET A 55 -5.36 -4.03 -7.80
N ILE A 56 -5.93 -3.40 -8.84
CA ILE A 56 -6.17 -1.95 -8.84
C ILE A 56 -7.19 -1.55 -7.78
N ALA A 57 -8.24 -2.35 -7.57
CA ALA A 57 -9.25 -2.08 -6.55
C ALA A 57 -8.65 -2.18 -5.14
N GLU A 58 -7.88 -3.24 -4.86
CA GLU A 58 -7.15 -3.42 -3.60
C GLU A 58 -6.20 -2.24 -3.33
N LEU A 59 -5.39 -1.87 -4.33
CA LEU A 59 -4.46 -0.75 -4.21
C LEU A 59 -5.17 0.59 -3.93
N LYS A 60 -6.36 0.80 -4.51
CA LYS A 60 -7.17 2.00 -4.24
C LYS A 60 -7.68 2.01 -2.81
N GLU A 61 -8.17 0.89 -2.29
CA GLU A 61 -8.64 0.79 -0.91
C GLU A 61 -7.50 1.04 0.08
N GLU A 62 -6.33 0.44 -0.15
CA GLU A 62 -5.13 0.69 0.66
C GLU A 62 -4.74 2.18 0.63
N PHE A 63 -4.71 2.78 -0.56
CA PHE A 63 -4.37 4.19 -0.72
C PHE A 63 -5.33 5.10 0.07
N LEU A 64 -6.63 4.85 0.01
CA LEU A 64 -7.63 5.61 0.77
C LEU A 64 -7.44 5.43 2.28
N ALA A 65 -7.14 4.22 2.75
CA ALA A 65 -6.85 3.95 4.15
C ALA A 65 -5.60 4.72 4.64
N TYR A 66 -4.51 4.70 3.85
CA TYR A 66 -3.30 5.46 4.16
C TYR A 66 -3.55 6.98 4.14
N GLN A 67 -4.31 7.48 3.17
CA GLN A 67 -4.68 8.89 3.09
C GLN A 67 -5.44 9.32 4.35
N LYS A 68 -6.45 8.54 4.78
CA LYS A 68 -7.22 8.82 6.00
C LYS A 68 -6.35 8.83 7.26
N LYS A 69 -5.43 7.86 7.37
CA LYS A 69 -4.48 7.79 8.49
C LYS A 69 -3.53 8.99 8.51
N SER A 70 -3.02 9.39 7.35
CA SER A 70 -2.15 10.56 7.20
C SER A 70 -2.86 11.85 7.59
N LEU A 71 -4.09 12.06 7.11
CA LEU A 71 -4.90 13.22 7.48
C LEU A 71 -5.17 13.28 9.00
N SER A 72 -5.46 12.14 9.62
CA SER A 72 -5.64 12.07 11.08
C SER A 72 -4.36 12.47 11.82
N LEU A 73 -3.20 11.99 11.36
CA LEU A 73 -1.91 12.34 11.97
C LEU A 73 -1.61 13.84 11.85
N ILE A 74 -1.81 14.41 10.66
CA ILE A 74 -1.65 15.84 10.43
C ILE A 74 -2.57 16.65 11.34
N HIS A 75 -3.81 16.21 11.52
CA HIS A 75 -4.75 16.87 12.42
C HIS A 75 -4.26 16.86 13.88
N THR A 76 -3.80 15.71 14.38
CA THR A 76 -3.25 15.58 15.73
C THR A 76 -1.99 16.44 15.91
N LEU A 77 -1.08 16.45 14.93
CA LEU A 77 0.11 17.30 14.97
C LEU A 77 -0.25 18.79 15.05
N ASN A 78 -1.19 19.24 14.21
CA ASN A 78 -1.67 20.63 14.24
C ASN A 78 -2.31 20.99 15.59
N GLN A 79 -3.05 20.08 16.22
CA GLN A 79 -3.61 20.31 17.55
C GLN A 79 -2.51 20.45 18.61
N ASN A 80 -1.51 19.57 18.57
CA ASN A 80 -0.38 19.61 19.48
C ASN A 80 0.43 20.89 19.31
N ASP A 81 0.72 21.31 18.08
CA ASP A 81 1.46 22.53 17.80
C ASP A 81 0.73 23.77 18.32
N ARG A 82 -0.60 23.82 18.15
CA ARG A 82 -1.42 24.90 18.73
C ARG A 82 -1.35 24.92 20.25
N PHE A 83 -1.49 23.76 20.88
CA PHE A 83 -1.41 23.62 22.33
C PHE A 83 -0.03 24.04 22.88
N LEU A 84 1.04 23.58 22.23
CA LEU A 84 2.41 23.96 22.60
C LEU A 84 2.66 25.45 22.40
N SER A 85 2.17 26.03 21.30
CA SER A 85 2.26 27.46 21.03
C SER A 85 1.55 28.28 22.11
N GLN A 86 0.34 27.88 22.51
CA GLN A 86 -0.38 28.55 23.61
C GLN A 86 0.38 28.48 24.92
N ARG A 87 0.93 27.31 25.27
CA ARG A 87 1.74 27.14 26.48
C ARG A 87 2.99 28.01 26.45
N LEU A 88 3.65 28.11 25.29
CA LEU A 88 4.81 28.96 25.11
C LEU A 88 4.44 30.43 25.33
N THR A 89 3.36 30.91 24.72
CA THR A 89 2.86 32.28 24.92
C THR A 89 2.58 32.57 26.40
N THR A 90 1.86 31.69 27.09
CA THR A 90 1.57 31.86 28.52
C THR A 90 2.84 31.85 29.38
N LEU A 91 3.83 31.03 29.04
CA LEU A 91 5.11 31.01 29.75
C LEU A 91 5.90 32.31 29.53
N SER A 92 5.92 32.82 28.29
CA SER A 92 6.54 34.12 27.98
C SER A 92 5.86 35.26 28.74
N GLU A 93 4.52 35.34 28.72
CA GLU A 93 3.77 36.37 29.45
C GLU A 93 4.06 36.34 30.96
N ARG A 94 4.16 35.15 31.56
CA ARG A 94 4.53 34.99 32.97
C ARG A 94 5.97 35.39 33.25
N LEU A 95 6.88 35.15 32.31
CA LEU A 95 8.27 35.57 32.43
C LEU A 95 8.36 37.10 32.44
N ASP A 96 7.69 37.75 31.49
CA ASP A 96 7.65 39.22 31.38
C ASP A 96 7.09 39.85 32.67
N GLN A 97 6.00 39.28 33.22
CA GLN A 97 5.43 39.72 34.50
C GLN A 97 6.42 39.60 35.66
N LEU A 98 7.14 38.48 35.75
CA LEU A 98 8.13 38.25 36.81
C LEU A 98 9.34 39.20 36.68
N GLU A 99 9.79 39.50 35.46
CA GLU A 99 10.84 40.50 35.22
C GLU A 99 10.39 41.89 35.66
N GLU A 100 9.18 42.31 35.29
CA GLU A 100 8.62 43.59 35.73
C GLU A 100 8.45 43.69 37.26
N GLU A 101 7.95 42.63 37.91
CA GLU A 101 7.78 42.58 39.36
C GLU A 101 9.12 42.64 40.09
N LYS A 102 10.13 41.96 39.56
CA LYS A 102 11.50 41.99 40.09
C LYS A 102 12.04 43.42 40.05
N ASP A 103 11.96 44.11 38.91
CA ASP A 103 12.47 45.46 38.76
C ASP A 103 11.76 46.47 39.69
N LYS A 104 10.43 46.36 39.81
CA LYS A 104 9.64 47.17 40.76
C LYS A 104 10.02 46.87 42.22
N GLY A 105 10.26 45.59 42.54
CA GLY A 105 10.72 45.13 43.86
C GLY A 105 12.10 45.67 44.24
N PHE A 106 13.04 45.73 43.31
CA PHE A 106 14.37 46.33 43.50
C PHE A 106 14.28 47.85 43.71
N LEU A 107 13.49 48.56 42.90
CA LEU A 107 13.31 50.01 43.04
C LEU A 107 12.61 50.39 44.36
N SER A 108 11.69 49.55 44.85
CA SER A 108 11.02 49.78 46.14
C SER A 108 11.95 49.61 47.35
N LYS A 109 12.95 48.73 47.27
CA LYS A 109 13.96 48.52 48.33
C LYS A 109 14.97 49.67 48.44
N TRP A 110 15.20 50.41 47.36
CA TRP A 110 16.10 51.56 47.34
C TRP A 110 15.43 52.89 47.73
N LYS A 111 14.10 52.91 47.84
CA LYS A 111 13.31 54.07 48.28
C LYS A 111 13.04 54.12 49.80
N LYS A 112 13.64 53.23 50.58
CA LYS A 112 13.66 53.25 52.05
C LYS A 112 15.02 53.71 52.55
#